data_AF-A0A9E3X3V4-F1
#
_entry.id   AF-A0A9E3X3V4-F1
#
_cell.length_a   1.000
_cell.length_b   1.000
_cell.length_c   1.000
_cell.angle_alpha   90.00
_cell.angle_beta   90.00
_cell.angle_gamma   90.00
#
_symmetry.space_group_name_H-M   'P 1'
#
loop_
_entity.id
_entity.type
_entity.pdbx_description
1 polymer ?
#
loop_
_entity_poly.entity_id
_entity_poly.type
_entity_poly.pdbx_seq_one_letter_code
_entity_poly.pdbx_strand_id
1 'polypeptide(L)'
;MMTNKSEHANEKSSPSRVSKRETVAAFYTRMTGGLRRRSPQREDATPPAPDVATDTDVPATASAQDGAESETENASTVGPRSEMEWNDLISHRIEEAIRNGAFDNLRNKGKPLPQEYNPHVPEDRRMANDLLKNNGLAPQWISDRASMLHVIDNFRTKLRTVAMGYHTAWHAESTDVIKRQQIRAQWATQLETWQEEIRLLNRRIEVVNLQQPIARLEIFKLLLDEELKRVGMTRELG
;
A
#
# COMPACT_ATOMS: atom_id res chain seq x y z
N MET A 1 -50.84 -57.79 -33.59
CA MET A 1 -51.80 -56.70 -33.89
C MET A 1 -51.50 -55.53 -32.97
N MET A 2 -51.46 -54.32 -33.55
CA MET A 2 -51.50 -52.97 -32.92
C MET A 2 -50.25 -52.56 -32.11
N THR A 3 -49.27 -51.82 -32.64
CA THR A 3 -49.16 -50.41 -33.14
C THR A 3 -49.17 -49.31 -32.08
N ASN A 4 -48.00 -48.63 -32.00
CA ASN A 4 -47.74 -47.18 -31.86
C ASN A 4 -48.20 -46.40 -30.62
N LYS A 5 -47.21 -45.77 -29.93
CA LYS A 5 -46.88 -44.33 -30.01
C LYS A 5 -45.76 -44.00 -28.98
N SER A 6 -44.55 -43.64 -29.40
CA SER A 6 -44.04 -42.30 -29.75
C SER A 6 -43.44 -41.52 -28.56
N GLU A 7 -42.17 -41.10 -28.76
CA GLU A 7 -41.55 -39.85 -28.26
C GLU A 7 -41.27 -39.76 -26.75
N HIS A 8 -40.13 -39.28 -26.25
CA HIS A 8 -39.00 -38.54 -26.82
C HIS A 8 -37.72 -38.87 -26.04
N ALA A 9 -36.60 -38.74 -26.74
CA ALA A 9 -35.26 -38.76 -26.20
C ALA A 9 -35.04 -37.70 -25.10
N ASN A 10 -34.27 -38.08 -24.07
CA ASN A 10 -33.48 -37.11 -23.32
C ASN A 10 -32.19 -37.80 -22.84
N GLU A 11 -31.22 -37.87 -23.75
CA GLU A 11 -29.81 -37.96 -23.37
C GLU A 11 -29.47 -36.73 -22.52
N LYS A 12 -29.20 -36.93 -21.23
CA LYS A 12 -28.39 -35.99 -20.46
C LYS A 12 -27.25 -36.74 -19.76
N SER A 13 -26.19 -36.84 -20.56
CA SER A 13 -24.78 -36.86 -20.20
C SER A 13 -24.43 -36.52 -18.74
N SER A 14 -23.58 -37.38 -18.19
CA SER A 14 -22.77 -37.29 -16.97
C SER A 14 -22.08 -35.93 -16.72
N PRO A 15 -21.56 -35.68 -15.51
CA PRO A 15 -21.57 -34.38 -14.85
C PRO A 15 -20.52 -33.43 -15.40
N SER A 16 -20.94 -32.23 -15.78
CA SER A 16 -20.03 -31.14 -16.14
C SER A 16 -19.36 -30.59 -14.87
N ARG A 17 -18.06 -30.87 -14.74
CA ARG A 17 -17.12 -30.16 -13.87
C ARG A 17 -17.11 -28.70 -14.27
N VAL A 18 -17.88 -27.87 -13.59
CA VAL A 18 -17.79 -26.42 -13.73
C VAL A 18 -16.49 -25.94 -13.08
N SER A 19 -15.62 -25.46 -13.96
CA SER A 19 -14.33 -24.79 -13.77
C SER A 19 -14.33 -23.80 -12.60
N LYS A 20 -13.60 -24.14 -11.52
CA LYS A 20 -13.09 -23.17 -10.54
C LYS A 20 -11.72 -22.68 -11.02
N ARG A 21 -11.72 -21.75 -11.97
CA ARG A 21 -10.57 -20.90 -12.29
C ARG A 21 -11.01 -19.45 -12.22
N GLU A 22 -11.18 -18.95 -11.00
CA GLU A 22 -11.06 -17.52 -10.75
C GLU A 22 -9.61 -17.24 -10.38
N THR A 23 -8.93 -16.52 -11.26
CA THR A 23 -7.54 -16.10 -11.13
C THR A 23 -7.41 -15.10 -9.99
N VAL A 24 -6.34 -15.22 -9.20
CA VAL A 24 -5.99 -14.40 -8.01
C VAL A 24 -6.04 -12.87 -8.26
N ALA A 25 -5.97 -12.44 -9.52
CA ALA A 25 -6.11 -11.03 -9.92
C ALA A 25 -7.53 -10.45 -9.72
N ALA A 26 -8.59 -11.28 -9.77
CA ALA A 26 -9.97 -10.80 -9.60
C ALA A 26 -10.35 -10.49 -8.14
N PHE A 27 -9.63 -11.06 -7.18
CA PHE A 27 -9.89 -10.84 -5.74
C PHE A 27 -9.31 -9.51 -5.23
N TYR A 28 -8.19 -9.04 -5.79
CA TYR A 28 -7.54 -7.79 -5.38
C TYR A 28 -8.33 -6.53 -5.77
N THR A 29 -9.06 -6.54 -6.89
CA THR A 29 -9.86 -5.40 -7.35
C THR A 29 -11.14 -5.17 -6.53
N ARG A 30 -11.60 -6.17 -5.76
CA ARG A 30 -12.83 -6.04 -4.95
C ARG A 30 -12.59 -5.47 -3.55
N MET A 31 -11.34 -5.35 -3.11
CA MET A 31 -11.01 -4.91 -1.74
C MET A 31 -10.68 -3.41 -1.63
N THR A 32 -10.52 -2.68 -2.75
CA THR A 32 -10.11 -1.26 -2.75
C THR A 32 -11.14 -0.30 -3.36
N GLY A 33 -12.42 -0.68 -3.42
CA GLY A 33 -13.48 0.16 -4.00
C GLY A 33 -14.63 0.41 -3.04
N GLY A 34 -14.68 1.58 -2.41
CA GLY A 34 -15.92 2.17 -1.93
C GLY A 34 -16.01 2.47 -0.43
N LEU A 35 -15.32 3.52 0.04
CA LEU A 35 -15.85 4.33 1.15
C LEU A 35 -16.30 5.68 0.61
N ARG A 36 -17.60 5.80 0.31
CA ARG A 36 -18.31 7.09 0.34
C ARG A 36 -18.33 7.57 1.78
N ARG A 37 -17.68 8.69 2.09
CA ARG A 37 -17.94 9.43 3.33
C ARG A 37 -18.88 10.60 3.04
N ARG A 38 -19.99 10.63 3.79
CA ARG A 38 -20.88 11.79 3.96
C ARG A 38 -20.09 12.94 4.60
N SER A 39 -20.20 14.11 4.02
CA SER A 39 -19.77 15.39 4.59
C SER A 39 -20.68 15.82 5.74
N PRO A 40 -20.16 16.35 6.86
CA PRO A 40 -20.88 17.30 7.69
C PRO A 40 -20.38 18.72 7.38
N GLN A 41 -21.32 19.64 7.13
CA GLN A 41 -21.05 21.07 6.99
C GLN A 41 -20.44 21.67 8.26
N ARG A 42 -19.41 22.50 8.09
CA ARG A 42 -19.15 23.68 8.93
C ARG A 42 -18.60 24.82 8.06
N GLU A 43 -19.08 26.00 8.37
CA GLU A 43 -19.06 27.26 7.63
C GLU A 43 -17.67 27.90 7.48
N ASP A 44 -17.59 28.78 6.48
CA ASP A 44 -16.47 29.63 6.07
C ASP A 44 -15.75 30.38 7.19
N ALA A 45 -14.42 30.26 7.22
CA ALA A 45 -13.52 31.33 7.68
C ALA A 45 -12.09 31.05 7.21
N THR A 46 -11.68 31.72 6.14
CA THR A 46 -10.28 31.78 5.66
C THR A 46 -9.46 32.73 6.53
N PRO A 47 -8.33 32.34 7.13
CA PRO A 47 -7.36 33.29 7.66
C PRO A 47 -6.33 33.71 6.58
N PRO A 48 -5.86 34.97 6.61
CA PRO A 48 -5.14 35.61 5.52
C PRO A 48 -3.66 35.19 5.41
N ALA A 49 -3.11 35.31 4.20
CA ALA A 49 -1.70 35.10 3.88
C ALA A 49 -0.82 36.27 4.38
N PRO A 50 0.47 36.03 4.72
CA PRO A 50 1.39 37.09 5.10
C PRO A 50 2.00 37.80 3.88
N ASP A 51 2.09 39.12 3.99
CA ASP A 51 2.58 40.09 3.02
C ASP A 51 4.05 39.89 2.63
N VAL A 52 4.34 39.97 1.32
CA VAL A 52 5.66 40.29 0.80
C VAL A 52 5.51 41.44 -0.18
N ALA A 53 6.14 42.56 0.17
CA ALA A 53 6.06 43.85 -0.49
C ALA A 53 6.54 43.82 -1.95
N THR A 54 5.73 44.39 -2.83
CA THR A 54 6.12 44.82 -4.18
C THR A 54 6.65 46.24 -4.13
N ASP A 55 7.87 46.45 -4.58
CA ASP A 55 8.37 47.78 -4.95
C ASP A 55 9.21 47.65 -6.21
N THR A 56 8.64 48.00 -7.36
CA THR A 56 9.41 48.48 -8.52
C THR A 56 8.50 49.29 -9.44
N ASP A 57 8.55 50.60 -9.24
CA ASP A 57 8.16 51.63 -10.21
C ASP A 57 9.08 51.61 -11.43
N VAL A 58 8.52 51.57 -12.66
CA VAL A 58 9.09 52.19 -13.87
C VAL A 58 7.94 52.64 -14.79
N PRO A 59 7.97 53.86 -15.39
CA PRO A 59 6.77 54.60 -15.78
C PRO A 59 6.31 54.39 -17.23
N ALA A 60 5.05 54.78 -17.46
CA ALA A 60 4.38 54.87 -18.74
C ALA A 60 4.68 56.18 -19.50
N THR A 61 4.84 56.08 -20.83
CA THR A 61 4.48 57.03 -21.90
C THR A 61 4.92 56.39 -23.24
N ALA A 62 4.29 56.51 -24.40
CA ALA A 62 3.01 57.04 -24.87
C ALA A 62 2.79 56.59 -26.34
N SER A 63 1.52 56.52 -26.74
CA SER A 63 0.97 56.83 -28.09
C SER A 63 1.05 55.83 -29.28
N ALA A 64 -0.15 55.34 -29.60
CA ALA A 64 -0.89 55.49 -30.88
C ALA A 64 -0.85 54.41 -31.99
N GLN A 65 -2.10 53.98 -32.30
CA GLN A 65 -2.72 53.66 -33.60
C GLN A 65 -2.86 52.21 -34.09
N ASP A 66 -4.15 51.87 -34.27
CA ASP A 66 -4.83 51.10 -35.32
C ASP A 66 -4.37 49.70 -35.71
N GLY A 67 -5.36 48.81 -35.76
CA GLY A 67 -5.24 47.51 -36.43
C GLY A 67 -6.12 46.46 -35.79
N ALA A 68 -7.35 46.34 -36.29
CA ALA A 68 -8.15 45.14 -36.10
C ALA A 68 -7.37 43.92 -36.63
N GLU A 69 -7.35 42.82 -35.87
CA GLU A 69 -7.58 41.49 -36.42
C GLU A 69 -7.70 40.48 -35.29
N SER A 70 -8.78 39.71 -35.42
CA SER A 70 -9.10 38.50 -34.70
C SER A 70 -7.91 37.55 -34.60
N GLU A 71 -7.71 36.96 -33.43
CA GLU A 71 -7.42 35.54 -33.35
C GLU A 71 -7.81 35.03 -31.97
N THR A 72 -8.85 34.20 -31.98
CA THR A 72 -9.34 33.43 -30.85
C THR A 72 -8.19 32.66 -30.23
N GLU A 73 -7.88 32.98 -28.97
CA GLU A 73 -6.94 32.24 -28.13
C GLU A 73 -7.34 30.76 -28.12
N ASN A 74 -6.58 29.98 -28.87
CA ASN A 74 -6.68 28.55 -28.93
C ASN A 74 -6.23 28.04 -27.57
N ALA A 75 -7.19 27.63 -26.73
CA ALA A 75 -6.93 26.82 -25.55
C ALA A 75 -6.34 25.49 -26.02
N SER A 76 -5.04 25.46 -26.27
CA SER A 76 -4.30 24.27 -26.64
C SER A 76 -4.35 23.31 -25.46
N THR A 77 -5.20 22.31 -25.61
CA THR A 77 -5.22 21.10 -24.82
C THR A 77 -3.87 20.41 -24.99
N VAL A 78 -2.94 20.68 -24.07
CA VAL A 78 -1.61 20.04 -24.08
C VAL A 78 -1.82 18.56 -23.75
N GLY A 79 -1.75 17.73 -24.80
CA GLY A 79 -1.60 16.28 -24.65
C GLY A 79 -0.34 15.94 -23.84
N PRO A 80 -0.21 14.71 -23.34
CA PRO A 80 0.95 14.33 -22.54
C PRO A 80 2.23 14.55 -23.36
N ARG A 81 3.11 15.44 -22.88
CA ARG A 81 4.41 15.76 -23.51
C ARG A 81 5.22 14.49 -23.72
N SER A 82 5.91 14.43 -24.86
CA SER A 82 6.87 13.39 -25.19
C SER A 82 8.02 13.36 -24.18
N GLU A 83 8.63 12.19 -23.96
CA GLU A 83 9.80 12.02 -23.07
C GLU A 83 10.95 12.96 -23.47
N MET A 84 11.12 13.21 -24.77
CA MET A 84 12.14 14.11 -25.30
C MET A 84 11.82 15.58 -24.99
N GLU A 85 10.56 15.99 -25.11
CA GLU A 85 10.08 17.34 -24.75
C GLU A 85 10.19 17.62 -23.24
N TRP A 86 9.99 16.59 -22.40
CA TRP A 86 10.23 16.68 -20.97
C TRP A 86 11.70 16.88 -20.64
N ASN A 87 12.59 16.13 -21.30
CA ASN A 87 14.02 16.25 -21.08
C ASN A 87 14.55 17.65 -21.48
N ASP A 88 14.05 18.19 -22.59
CA ASP A 88 14.39 19.54 -23.04
C ASP A 88 13.89 20.61 -22.06
N LEU A 89 12.64 20.48 -21.58
CA LEU A 89 12.10 21.39 -20.58
C LEU A 89 12.87 21.33 -19.25
N ILE A 90 13.22 20.13 -18.80
CA ILE A 90 14.02 19.94 -17.57
C ILE A 90 15.38 20.61 -17.74
N SER A 91 16.04 20.37 -18.87
CA SER A 91 17.37 20.92 -19.18
C SER A 91 17.35 22.45 -19.18
N HIS A 92 16.39 23.05 -19.90
CA HIS A 92 16.24 24.51 -19.94
C HIS A 92 15.99 25.11 -18.55
N ARG A 93 15.23 24.42 -17.69
CA ARG A 93 14.92 24.87 -16.34
C ARG A 93 16.11 24.74 -15.38
N ILE A 94 16.95 23.72 -15.56
CA ILE A 94 18.23 23.57 -14.84
C ILE A 94 19.19 24.69 -15.24
N GLU A 95 19.33 24.97 -16.54
CA GLU A 95 20.21 26.04 -17.03
C GLU A 95 19.77 27.43 -16.55
N GLU A 96 18.48 27.71 -16.53
CA GLU A 96 17.93 28.94 -15.97
C GLU A 96 18.22 29.04 -14.46
N ALA A 97 18.06 27.95 -13.71
CA ALA A 97 18.40 27.91 -12.28
C ALA A 97 19.91 28.11 -12.02
N ILE A 98 20.78 27.60 -12.91
CA ILE A 98 22.22 27.86 -12.86
C ILE A 98 22.51 29.34 -13.12
N ARG A 99 21.92 29.94 -14.17
CA ARG A 99 22.11 31.37 -14.50
C ARG A 99 21.66 32.29 -13.37
N ASN A 100 20.57 31.93 -12.68
CA ASN A 100 20.03 32.72 -11.58
C ASN A 100 20.76 32.48 -10.24
N GLY A 101 21.85 31.69 -10.23
CA GLY A 101 22.62 31.41 -9.02
C GLY A 101 21.85 30.59 -7.97
N ALA A 102 20.80 29.85 -8.37
CA ALA A 102 19.99 29.08 -7.42
C ALA A 102 20.79 27.98 -6.68
N PHE A 103 21.94 27.57 -7.22
CA PHE A 103 22.87 26.62 -6.62
C PHE A 103 24.00 27.30 -5.80
N ASP A 104 24.04 28.64 -5.75
CA ASP A 104 25.12 29.35 -5.08
C ASP A 104 25.00 29.36 -3.56
N ASN A 105 23.77 29.37 -3.05
CA ASN A 105 23.47 29.37 -1.62
C ASN A 105 22.69 28.12 -1.18
N LEU A 106 23.13 26.94 -1.63
CA LEU A 106 22.54 25.69 -1.16
C LEU A 106 22.73 25.56 0.35
N ARG A 107 21.65 25.13 1.02
CA ARG A 107 21.71 24.82 2.45
C ARG A 107 22.79 23.76 2.68
N ASN A 108 23.78 24.09 3.50
CA ASN A 108 24.97 23.27 3.82
C ASN A 108 26.09 23.24 2.77
N LYS A 109 26.08 24.13 1.77
CA LYS A 109 27.24 24.30 0.86
C LYS A 109 28.51 24.62 1.66
N GLY A 110 29.58 23.86 1.42
CA GLY A 110 30.87 24.00 2.09
C GLY A 110 30.89 23.58 3.57
N LYS A 111 29.77 23.11 4.13
CA LYS A 111 29.71 22.57 5.50
C LYS A 111 29.94 21.06 5.46
N PRO A 112 30.63 20.48 6.45
CA PRO A 112 30.73 19.03 6.58
C PRO A 112 29.33 18.41 6.59
N LEU A 113 29.19 17.26 5.95
CA LEU A 113 27.95 16.48 6.03
C LEU A 113 27.67 16.15 7.51
N PRO A 114 26.42 16.28 7.99
CA PRO A 114 26.07 15.86 9.33
C PRO A 114 26.31 14.35 9.44
N GLN A 115 27.27 13.98 10.28
CA GLN A 115 27.69 12.60 10.45
C GLN A 115 26.97 12.02 11.67
N GLU A 116 26.21 10.96 11.48
CA GLU A 116 25.65 10.23 12.62
C GLU A 116 26.74 9.34 13.19
N TYR A 117 27.13 9.61 14.44
CA TYR A 117 28.13 8.78 15.09
C TYR A 117 27.55 7.39 15.41
N ASN A 118 27.93 6.39 14.62
CA ASN A 118 27.64 4.99 14.88
C ASN A 118 28.91 4.25 15.33
N PRO A 119 29.03 3.85 16.61
CA PRO A 119 30.20 3.13 17.14
C PRO A 119 30.46 1.77 16.49
N HIS A 120 29.47 1.22 15.78
CA HIS A 120 29.55 -0.09 15.14
C HIS A 120 29.98 -0.02 13.67
N VAL A 121 30.21 1.18 13.13
CA VAL A 121 30.66 1.39 11.76
C VAL A 121 32.14 1.83 11.78
N PRO A 122 33.04 1.09 11.12
CA PRO A 122 34.43 1.50 10.92
C PRO A 122 34.53 2.90 10.31
N GLU A 123 35.55 3.66 10.71
CA GLU A 123 35.71 5.07 10.32
C GLU A 123 35.72 5.30 8.80
N ASP A 124 36.38 4.41 8.07
CA ASP A 124 36.48 4.38 6.61
C ASP A 124 35.12 4.18 5.91
N ARG A 125 34.13 3.62 6.61
CA ARG A 125 32.81 3.27 6.04
C ARG A 125 31.67 4.19 6.49
N ARG A 126 31.90 5.07 7.47
CA ARG A 126 30.87 5.95 8.03
C ARG A 126 30.21 6.82 6.96
N MET A 127 31.01 7.57 6.20
CA MET A 127 30.49 8.47 5.17
C MET A 127 29.67 7.75 4.09
N ALA A 128 30.14 6.59 3.62
CA ALA A 128 29.40 5.79 2.65
C ALA A 128 28.09 5.25 3.22
N ASN A 129 28.08 4.78 4.48
CA ASN A 129 26.86 4.29 5.12
C ASN A 129 25.84 5.41 5.34
N ASP A 130 26.30 6.58 5.80
CA ASP A 130 25.47 7.76 6.02
C ASP A 130 24.87 8.26 4.70
N LEU A 131 25.65 8.30 3.61
CA LEU A 131 25.13 8.63 2.28
C LEU A 131 24.06 7.64 1.83
N LEU A 132 24.30 6.33 1.94
CA LEU A 132 23.32 5.31 1.56
C LEU A 132 22.04 5.43 2.40
N LYS A 133 22.18 5.58 3.72
CA LYS A 133 21.06 5.75 4.64
C LYS A 133 20.25 7.01 4.34
N ASN A 134 20.92 8.15 4.14
CA ASN A 134 20.29 9.44 3.84
C ASN A 134 19.54 9.43 2.50
N ASN A 135 20.02 8.63 1.53
CA ASN A 135 19.36 8.44 0.24
C ASN A 135 18.31 7.30 0.25
N GLY A 136 18.04 6.69 1.40
CA GLY A 136 17.11 5.55 1.51
C GLY A 136 17.58 4.27 0.79
N LEU A 137 18.86 4.20 0.43
CA LEU A 137 19.49 3.08 -0.26
C LEU A 137 19.88 1.99 0.75
N ALA A 138 18.87 1.30 1.28
CA ALA A 138 19.06 0.10 2.08
C ALA A 138 19.17 -1.15 1.19
N PRO A 139 19.97 -2.16 1.56
CA PRO A 139 19.90 -3.48 0.94
C PRO A 139 18.45 -4.01 0.90
N GLN A 140 18.06 -4.62 -0.22
CA GLN A 140 16.67 -5.08 -0.46
C GLN A 140 16.13 -5.95 0.68
N TRP A 141 16.94 -6.87 1.20
CA TRP A 141 16.56 -7.76 2.30
C TRP A 141 16.11 -7.02 3.58
N ILE A 142 16.58 -5.79 3.82
CA ILE A 142 16.13 -4.96 4.96
C ILE A 142 14.68 -4.53 4.75
N SER A 143 14.36 -4.06 3.54
CA SER A 143 13.01 -3.66 3.17
C SER A 143 12.05 -4.85 3.19
N ASP A 144 12.47 -5.99 2.62
CA ASP A 144 11.69 -7.22 2.60
C ASP A 144 11.39 -7.74 4.01
N ARG A 145 12.38 -7.67 4.92
CA ARG A 145 12.22 -8.00 6.33
C ARG A 145 11.21 -7.07 7.01
N ALA A 146 11.32 -5.76 6.81
CA ALA A 146 10.40 -4.79 7.40
C ALA A 146 8.96 -5.00 6.90
N SER A 147 8.79 -5.21 5.59
CA SER A 147 7.51 -5.58 4.98
C SER A 147 6.94 -6.87 5.58
N MET A 148 7.78 -7.89 5.79
CA MET A 148 7.37 -9.15 6.40
C MET A 148 6.88 -9.01 7.82
N LEU A 149 7.59 -8.25 8.65
CA LEU A 149 7.16 -7.97 10.01
C LEU A 149 5.82 -7.24 10.05
N HIS A 150 5.60 -6.28 9.16
CA HIS A 150 4.32 -5.58 9.05
C HIS A 150 3.17 -6.51 8.65
N VAL A 151 3.41 -7.45 7.72
CA VAL A 151 2.42 -8.47 7.34
C VAL A 151 2.07 -9.36 8.52
N ILE A 152 3.07 -9.78 9.31
CA ILE A 152 2.86 -10.59 10.52
C ILE A 152 2.05 -9.83 11.57
N ASP A 153 2.33 -8.54 11.77
CA ASP A 153 1.61 -7.72 12.73
C ASP A 153 0.13 -7.53 12.34
N ASN A 154 -0.14 -7.30 11.05
CA ASN A 154 -1.50 -7.24 10.52
C ASN A 154 -2.25 -8.57 10.72
N PHE A 155 -1.59 -9.70 10.46
CA PHE A 155 -2.16 -11.02 10.71
C PHE A 155 -2.53 -11.19 12.19
N ARG A 156 -1.63 -10.83 13.11
CA ARG A 156 -1.86 -10.92 14.56
C ARG A 156 -3.01 -10.03 15.01
N THR A 157 -3.09 -8.81 14.50
CA THR A 157 -4.17 -7.88 14.81
C THR A 157 -5.52 -8.43 14.32
N LYS A 158 -5.57 -8.97 13.10
CA LYS A 158 -6.76 -9.63 12.56
C LYS A 158 -7.17 -10.84 13.40
N LEU A 159 -6.21 -11.71 13.72
CA LEU A 159 -6.44 -12.91 14.54
C LEU A 159 -7.01 -12.52 15.91
N ARG A 160 -6.41 -11.53 16.59
CA ARG A 160 -6.87 -11.03 17.89
C ARG A 160 -8.33 -10.56 17.82
N THR A 161 -8.66 -9.71 16.85
CA THR A 161 -10.01 -9.14 16.72
C THR A 161 -11.06 -10.23 16.52
N VAL A 162 -10.81 -11.16 15.60
CA VAL A 162 -11.74 -12.25 15.29
C VAL A 162 -11.85 -13.23 16.45
N ALA A 163 -10.73 -13.62 17.05
CA ALA A 163 -10.71 -14.52 18.20
C ALA A 163 -11.52 -13.92 19.36
N MET A 164 -11.28 -12.66 19.72
CA MET A 164 -12.06 -11.98 20.77
C MET A 164 -13.56 -11.95 20.44
N GLY A 165 -13.94 -11.77 19.17
CA GLY A 165 -15.34 -11.85 18.73
C GLY A 165 -15.97 -13.22 18.97
N TYR A 166 -15.23 -14.31 18.73
CA TYR A 166 -15.70 -15.66 19.06
C TYR A 166 -15.77 -15.89 20.57
N HIS A 167 -14.81 -15.39 21.34
CA HIS A 167 -14.80 -15.49 22.80
C HIS A 167 -16.06 -14.84 23.40
N THR A 168 -16.38 -13.60 22.98
CA THR A 168 -17.56 -12.90 23.48
C THR A 168 -18.87 -13.57 23.05
N ALA A 169 -18.96 -14.02 21.80
CA ALA A 169 -20.13 -14.73 21.29
C ALA A 169 -20.37 -16.05 22.02
N TRP A 170 -19.30 -16.78 22.35
CA TRP A 170 -19.36 -18.04 23.10
C TRP A 170 -19.96 -17.84 24.50
N HIS A 171 -19.50 -16.82 25.24
CA HIS A 171 -20.00 -16.52 26.58
C HIS A 171 -21.41 -15.91 26.61
N ALA A 172 -21.81 -15.16 25.57
CA ALA A 172 -23.13 -14.55 25.50
C ALA A 172 -24.26 -15.56 25.20
N GLU A 173 -23.95 -16.62 24.47
CA GLU A 173 -24.94 -17.58 23.94
C GLU A 173 -24.82 -18.97 24.58
N SER A 174 -24.38 -19.01 25.84
CA SER A 174 -24.03 -20.25 26.57
C SER A 174 -25.21 -21.21 26.81
N THR A 175 -26.44 -20.83 26.51
CA THR A 175 -27.65 -21.64 26.78
C THR A 175 -28.17 -22.37 25.53
N ASP A 176 -28.07 -21.78 24.34
CA ASP A 176 -28.60 -22.37 23.10
C ASP A 176 -27.63 -23.44 22.53
N VAL A 177 -28.14 -24.66 22.33
CA VAL A 177 -27.35 -25.79 21.81
C VAL A 177 -27.03 -25.63 20.33
N ILE A 178 -27.99 -25.17 19.53
CA ILE A 178 -27.84 -25.04 18.08
C ILE A 178 -26.84 -23.92 17.75
N LYS A 179 -26.97 -22.77 18.41
CA LYS A 179 -26.04 -21.67 18.20
C LYS A 179 -24.62 -22.01 18.66
N ARG A 180 -24.45 -22.72 19.79
CA ARG A 180 -23.12 -23.21 20.20
C ARG A 180 -22.49 -24.14 19.17
N GLN A 181 -23.29 -25.03 18.58
CA GLN A 181 -22.80 -25.91 17.51
C GLN A 181 -22.39 -25.10 16.27
N GLN A 182 -23.16 -24.07 15.90
CA GLN A 182 -22.83 -23.17 14.79
C GLN A 182 -21.54 -22.38 15.05
N ILE A 183 -21.39 -21.79 16.24
CA ILE A 183 -20.18 -21.05 16.63
C ILE A 183 -18.96 -21.96 16.61
N ARG A 184 -19.07 -23.19 17.13
CA ARG A 184 -17.98 -24.19 17.07
C ARG A 184 -17.60 -24.56 15.64
N ALA A 185 -18.59 -24.78 14.77
CA ALA A 185 -18.33 -25.09 13.37
C ALA A 185 -17.63 -23.93 12.65
N GLN A 186 -18.10 -22.70 12.87
CA GLN A 186 -17.48 -21.48 12.31
C GLN A 186 -16.04 -21.29 12.82
N TRP A 187 -15.82 -21.52 14.12
CA TRP A 187 -14.49 -21.48 14.72
C TRP A 187 -13.55 -22.51 14.10
N ALA A 188 -14.00 -23.76 13.93
CA ALA A 188 -13.20 -24.80 13.29
C ALA A 188 -12.80 -24.42 11.85
N THR A 189 -13.72 -23.88 11.05
CA THR A 189 -13.41 -23.37 9.71
C THR A 189 -12.43 -22.18 9.75
N GLN A 190 -12.56 -21.31 10.76
CA GLN A 190 -11.65 -20.18 10.94
C GLN A 190 -10.22 -20.65 11.27
N LEU A 191 -10.07 -21.69 12.11
CA LEU A 191 -8.77 -22.29 12.43
C LEU A 191 -8.10 -22.85 11.19
N GLU A 192 -8.83 -23.57 10.34
CA GLU A 192 -8.29 -24.11 9.08
C GLU A 192 -7.84 -22.97 8.15
N THR A 193 -8.64 -21.91 8.05
CA THR A 193 -8.30 -20.72 7.27
C THR A 193 -6.99 -20.08 7.76
N TRP A 194 -6.83 -19.90 9.08
CA TRP A 194 -5.60 -19.35 9.65
C TRP A 194 -4.42 -20.29 9.53
N GLN A 195 -4.64 -21.60 9.59
CA GLN A 195 -3.59 -22.59 9.42
C GLN A 195 -2.98 -22.52 8.01
N GLU A 196 -3.82 -22.39 6.98
CA GLU A 196 -3.35 -22.20 5.61
C GLU A 196 -2.69 -20.83 5.41
N GLU A 197 -3.23 -19.77 6.01
CA GLU A 197 -2.59 -18.44 5.96
C GLU A 197 -1.20 -18.45 6.62
N ILE A 198 -1.06 -19.04 7.80
CA ILE A 198 0.22 -19.22 8.50
C ILE A 198 1.18 -20.07 7.66
N ARG A 199 0.70 -21.13 7.00
CA ARG A 199 1.53 -21.95 6.10
C ARG A 199 2.13 -21.09 4.97
N LEU A 200 1.32 -20.23 4.36
CA LEU A 200 1.79 -19.31 3.31
C LEU A 200 2.76 -18.26 3.86
N LEU A 201 2.47 -17.68 5.02
CA LEU A 201 3.36 -16.73 5.69
C LEU A 201 4.72 -17.38 6.01
N ASN A 202 4.72 -18.60 6.55
CA ASN A 202 5.96 -19.31 6.90
C ASN A 202 6.84 -19.62 5.68
N ARG A 203 6.24 -19.91 4.51
CA ARG A 203 7.00 -20.03 3.26
C ARG A 203 7.65 -18.71 2.86
N ARG A 204 6.93 -17.59 3.02
CA ARG A 204 7.47 -16.28 2.67
C ARG A 204 8.55 -15.83 3.65
N ILE A 205 8.37 -16.12 4.95
CA ILE A 205 9.39 -15.93 5.99
C ILE A 205 10.67 -16.68 5.63
N GLU A 206 10.55 -17.94 5.20
CA GLU A 206 11.71 -18.75 4.79
C GLU A 206 12.49 -18.12 3.64
N VAL A 207 11.81 -17.63 2.60
CA VAL A 207 12.45 -16.92 1.48
C VAL A 207 13.20 -15.67 1.97
N VAL A 208 12.57 -14.87 2.82
CA VAL A 208 13.19 -13.66 3.39
C VAL A 208 14.39 -14.00 4.26
N ASN A 209 14.31 -15.04 5.07
CA ASN A 209 15.42 -15.49 5.92
C ASN A 209 16.60 -15.99 5.09
N LEU A 210 16.35 -16.71 3.98
CA LEU A 210 17.41 -17.20 3.08
C LEU A 210 18.17 -16.06 2.39
N GLN A 211 17.52 -14.92 2.15
CA GLN A 211 18.16 -13.74 1.56
C GLN A 211 18.98 -12.93 2.57
N GLN A 212 18.79 -13.16 3.88
CA GLN A 212 19.48 -12.43 4.92
C GLN A 212 20.89 -13.01 5.13
N PRO A 213 21.96 -12.20 4.95
CA PRO A 213 23.33 -12.67 5.13
C PRO A 213 23.71 -12.84 6.62
N ILE A 214 22.80 -12.53 7.56
CA ILE A 214 23.07 -12.51 9.00
C ILE A 214 22.01 -13.36 9.73
N ALA A 215 22.41 -14.52 10.25
CA ALA A 215 21.51 -15.47 10.91
C ALA A 215 20.72 -14.89 12.10
N ARG A 216 21.30 -13.96 12.88
CA ARG A 216 20.63 -13.40 14.07
C ARG A 216 19.38 -12.56 13.76
N LEU A 217 19.14 -12.20 12.49
CA LEU A 217 18.01 -11.38 12.07
C LEU A 217 16.82 -12.21 11.55
N GLU A 218 16.94 -13.54 11.63
CA GLU A 218 15.91 -14.50 11.23
C GLU A 218 14.54 -14.14 11.82
N ILE A 219 13.50 -14.21 10.99
CA ILE A 219 12.12 -14.15 11.43
C ILE A 219 11.67 -15.58 11.75
N PHE A 220 11.24 -15.82 12.99
CA PHE A 220 10.74 -17.14 13.38
C PHE A 220 9.41 -17.48 12.70
N LYS A 221 9.25 -18.77 12.38
CA LYS A 221 8.00 -19.30 11.83
C LYS A 221 6.87 -19.14 12.84
N LEU A 222 5.69 -18.79 12.35
CA LEU A 222 4.48 -18.67 13.14
C LEU A 222 3.87 -20.06 13.36
N LEU A 223 3.40 -20.31 14.58
CA LEU A 223 2.66 -21.52 14.93
C LEU A 223 1.27 -21.10 15.43
N LEU A 224 0.22 -21.70 14.87
CA LEU A 224 -1.16 -21.33 15.20
C LEU A 224 -1.43 -21.42 16.71
N ASP A 225 -0.95 -22.47 17.36
CA ASP A 225 -1.16 -22.67 18.80
C ASP A 225 -0.48 -21.59 19.65
N GLU A 226 0.69 -21.10 19.24
CA GLU A 226 1.36 -20.02 19.94
C GLU A 226 0.63 -18.69 19.73
N GLU A 227 0.18 -18.42 18.50
CA GLU A 227 -0.56 -17.20 18.19
C GLU A 227 -1.94 -17.17 18.89
N LEU A 228 -2.61 -18.31 19.03
CA LEU A 228 -3.82 -18.44 19.84
C LEU A 228 -3.53 -18.25 21.34
N LYS A 229 -2.47 -18.88 21.86
CA LYS A 229 -2.05 -18.69 23.26
C LYS A 229 -1.75 -17.23 23.59
N ARG A 230 -1.14 -16.47 22.67
CA ARG A 230 -0.87 -15.03 22.82
C ARG A 230 -2.14 -14.20 23.07
N VAL A 231 -3.30 -14.66 22.58
CA VAL A 231 -4.59 -14.00 22.78
C VAL A 231 -5.47 -14.70 23.82
N GLY A 232 -4.91 -15.65 24.60
CA GLY A 232 -5.64 -16.38 25.63
C GLY A 232 -6.63 -17.41 25.08
N MET A 233 -6.45 -17.85 23.83
CA MET A 233 -7.35 -18.78 23.14
C MET A 233 -6.68 -20.12 22.90
N THR A 234 -7.50 -21.15 22.67
CA THR A 234 -7.04 -22.48 22.25
C THR A 234 -7.79 -22.93 21.01
N ARG A 235 -7.45 -24.10 20.46
CA ARG A 235 -8.19 -24.68 19.33
C ARG A 235 -9.63 -25.02 19.69
N GLU A 236 -9.88 -25.29 20.97
CA GLU A 236 -11.22 -25.59 21.47
C GLU A 236 -11.79 -24.36 22.18
N LEU A 237 -13.07 -24.07 21.91
CA LEU A 237 -13.82 -23.07 22.66
C LEU A 237 -14.29 -23.72 23.97
N GLY A 238 -13.61 -23.35 25.07
CA GLY A 238 -13.88 -23.78 26.45
C GLY A 238 -14.90 -22.90 27.14
#